data_AF-E9J2Q4-F1
#
_entry.id   AF-E9J2Q4-F1
#
_cell.length_a   1.000
_cell.length_b   1.000
_cell.length_c   1.000
_cell.angle_alpha   90.00
_cell.angle_beta   90.00
_cell.angle_gamma   90.00
#
_symmetry.space_group_name_H-M   'P 1'
#
loop_
_entity.id
_entity.type
_entity.pdbx_description
1 polymer ?
#
loop_
_entity_poly.entity_id
_entity_poly.type
_entity_poly.pdbx_seq_one_letter_code
_entity_poly.pdbx_strand_id
1 'polypeptide(L)'
;MVFRSVCMKFDLEKATAIRAMRRVTYALHTLAPQIIQWPQGRKATEVMIAFKRVSAFPRVIGAIDGTHVEIRSPPNDDHQAYIRKGYASIHVQ
;
A
#
# COMPACT_ATOMS: atom_id res chain seq x y z
N MET A 1 -1.55 -13.53 3.70
CA MET A 1 -1.04 -14.40 2.60
C MET A 1 0.26 -15.03 3.05
N VAL A 2 0.25 -16.33 3.36
CA VAL A 2 1.44 -17.04 3.88
C VAL A 2 2.25 -17.56 2.69
N PHE A 3 3.58 -17.52 2.78
CA PHE A 3 4.53 -17.96 1.74
C PHE A 3 4.19 -19.32 1.09
N ARG A 4 3.64 -20.25 1.87
CA ARG A 4 3.14 -21.56 1.40
C ARG A 4 2.04 -21.45 0.34
N SER A 5 1.13 -20.49 0.49
CA SER A 5 0.03 -20.26 -0.47
C SER A 5 0.56 -19.81 -1.84
N VAL A 6 1.64 -19.02 -1.86
CA VAL A 6 2.32 -18.62 -3.11
C VAL A 6 2.95 -19.83 -3.79
N CYS A 7 3.70 -20.63 -3.02
CA CYS A 7 4.35 -21.84 -3.52
C CYS A 7 3.34 -22.79 -4.16
N MET A 8 2.21 -23.05 -3.49
CA MET A 8 1.14 -23.91 -4.03
C MET A 8 0.46 -23.33 -5.27
N LYS A 9 0.24 -22.01 -5.31
CA LYS A 9 -0.44 -21.36 -6.44
C LYS A 9 0.37 -21.40 -7.73
N PHE A 10 1.69 -21.33 -7.62
CA PHE A 10 2.61 -21.24 -8.76
C PHE A 10 3.45 -22.51 -8.98
N ASP A 11 3.15 -23.58 -8.25
CA ASP A 11 3.91 -24.84 -8.26
C ASP A 11 5.42 -24.63 -8.09
N LEU A 12 5.78 -23.83 -7.09
CA LEU A 12 7.17 -23.48 -6.79
C LEU A 12 7.63 -24.16 -5.51
N GLU A 13 8.85 -24.68 -5.54
CA GLU A 13 9.55 -25.00 -4.31
C GLU A 13 9.85 -23.74 -3.48
N LYS A 14 9.87 -23.91 -2.16
CA LYS A 14 10.11 -22.81 -1.20
C LYS A 14 11.40 -22.05 -1.53
N ALA A 15 12.48 -22.75 -1.85
CA ALA A 15 13.77 -22.12 -2.15
C ALA A 15 13.67 -21.20 -3.37
N THR A 16 12.97 -21.63 -4.43
CA THR A 16 12.76 -20.84 -5.64
C THR A 16 11.92 -19.60 -5.36
N ALA A 17 10.83 -19.73 -4.60
CA ALA A 17 9.98 -18.59 -4.25
C ALA A 17 10.72 -17.57 -3.35
N ILE A 18 11.60 -18.00 -2.42
CA ILE A 18 12.41 -17.07 -1.60
C ILE A 18 13.40 -16.32 -2.48
N ARG A 19 14.09 -17.03 -3.39
CA ARG A 19 15.05 -16.40 -4.32
C ARG A 19 14.36 -15.37 -5.22
N ALA A 20 13.21 -15.72 -5.77
CA ALA A 20 12.42 -14.81 -6.61
C ALA A 20 11.99 -13.57 -5.83
N MET A 21 11.40 -13.75 -4.64
CA MET A 21 11.00 -12.65 -3.76
C MET A 21 12.18 -11.70 -3.47
N ARG A 22 13.33 -12.25 -3.03
CA ARG A 22 14.52 -11.44 -2.72
C ARG A 22 15.02 -10.65 -3.93
N ARG A 23 15.06 -11.27 -5.11
CA ARG A 23 15.48 -10.60 -6.35
C ARG A 23 14.56 -9.43 -6.70
N VAL A 24 13.25 -9.65 -6.63
CA VAL A 24 12.26 -8.60 -6.95
C VAL A 24 12.30 -7.49 -5.92
N THR A 25 12.30 -7.81 -4.62
CA THR A 25 12.40 -6.80 -3.56
C THR A 25 13.68 -5.96 -3.68
N TYR A 26 14.82 -6.59 -3.99
CA TYR A 26 16.06 -5.85 -4.20
C TYR A 26 15.99 -4.92 -5.41
N ALA A 27 15.48 -5.40 -6.55
CA ALA A 27 15.31 -4.56 -7.74
C ALA A 27 14.39 -3.35 -7.45
N LEU A 28 13.26 -3.57 -6.79
CA LEU A 28 12.35 -2.50 -6.38
C LEU A 28 13.03 -1.52 -5.41
N HIS A 29 13.79 -2.01 -4.43
CA HIS A 29 14.55 -1.18 -3.51
C HIS A 29 15.56 -0.29 -4.26
N THR A 30 16.29 -0.83 -5.23
CA THR A 30 17.24 -0.02 -6.03
C THR A 30 16.56 1.05 -6.87
N LEU A 31 15.32 0.81 -7.32
CA LEU A 31 14.54 1.73 -8.14
C LEU A 31 13.76 2.76 -7.30
N ALA A 32 13.44 2.43 -6.04
CA ALA A 32 12.59 3.23 -5.17
C ALA A 32 13.01 4.71 -5.06
N PRO A 33 14.29 5.08 -4.90
CA PRO A 33 14.69 6.50 -4.80
C PRO A 33 14.46 7.31 -6.09
N GLN A 34 14.36 6.64 -7.24
CA GLN A 34 14.12 7.29 -8.53
C GLN A 34 12.63 7.55 -8.75
N ILE A 35 11.76 6.68 -8.23
CA ILE A 35 10.32 6.75 -8.44
C ILE A 35 9.60 7.45 -7.28
N ILE A 36 9.98 7.10 -6.05
CA ILE A 36 9.38 7.62 -4.82
C ILE A 36 10.11 8.92 -4.47
N GLN A 37 9.71 10.00 -5.14
CA GLN A 37 10.26 11.33 -4.93
C GLN A 37 9.20 12.30 -4.48
N TRP A 38 9.58 13.19 -3.57
CA TRP A 38 8.73 14.30 -3.21
C TRP A 38 8.67 15.31 -4.36
N PRO A 39 7.47 15.76 -4.79
CA PRO A 39 7.40 16.79 -5.80
C PRO A 39 7.93 18.11 -5.22
N GLN A 40 8.73 18.81 -6.02
CA GLN A 40 9.34 20.09 -5.65
C GLN A 40 9.10 21.13 -6.74
N GLY A 41 9.18 22.42 -6.38
CA GLY A 41 9.01 23.54 -7.29
C GLY A 41 7.74 23.43 -8.13
N ARG A 42 7.88 23.55 -9.45
CA ARG A 42 6.76 23.49 -10.41
C ARG A 42 5.94 22.19 -10.29
N LYS A 43 6.60 21.05 -10.08
CA LYS A 43 5.92 19.74 -9.96
C LYS A 43 5.02 19.71 -8.72
N ALA A 44 5.41 20.34 -7.62
CA ALA A 44 4.57 20.45 -6.43
C ALA A 44 3.31 21.28 -6.70
N THR A 45 3.46 22.43 -7.38
CA THR A 45 2.32 23.27 -7.78
C THR A 45 1.35 22.51 -8.68
N GLU A 46 1.86 21.78 -9.68
CA GLU A 46 1.05 20.96 -10.57
C GLU A 46 0.26 19.88 -9.82
N VAL A 47 0.90 19.18 -8.87
CA VAL A 47 0.24 18.19 -8.01
C VAL A 47 -0.84 18.84 -7.15
N MET A 48 -0.56 19.99 -6.52
CA MET A 48 -1.55 20.71 -5.70
C MET A 48 -2.78 21.14 -6.50
N ILE A 49 -2.59 21.64 -7.72
CA ILE A 49 -3.69 22.03 -8.61
C ILE A 49 -4.51 20.80 -9.01
N ALA A 50 -3.85 19.71 -9.37
CA ALA A 50 -4.51 18.46 -9.76
C ALA A 50 -5.37 17.89 -8.62
N PHE A 51 -4.84 17.82 -7.40
CA PHE A 51 -5.61 17.36 -6.24
C PHE A 51 -6.78 18.30 -5.93
N LYS A 52 -6.55 19.62 -5.91
CA LYS A 52 -7.62 20.60 -5.66
C LYS A 52 -8.77 20.45 -6.67
N ARG A 53 -8.48 20.16 -7.94
CA ARG A 53 -9.49 19.95 -8.98
C ARG A 53 -10.34 18.70 -8.75
N VAL A 54 -9.75 17.63 -8.21
CA VAL A 54 -10.42 16.34 -8.04
C VAL A 54 -11.15 16.22 -6.71
N SER A 55 -10.57 16.73 -5.62
CA SER A 55 -11.11 16.54 -4.26
C SER A 55 -11.54 17.82 -3.55
N ALA A 56 -11.38 18.99 -4.17
CA ALA A 56 -11.52 20.31 -3.53
C ALA A 56 -10.57 20.55 -2.33
N PHE A 57 -9.66 19.62 -2.02
CA PHE A 57 -8.74 19.73 -0.90
C PHE A 57 -7.46 20.47 -1.33
N PRO A 58 -7.19 21.69 -0.80
CA PRO A 58 -6.09 22.52 -1.28
C PRO A 58 -4.74 22.11 -0.66
N ARG A 59 -3.64 22.44 -1.36
CA ARG A 59 -2.25 22.28 -0.89
C ARG A 59 -1.81 20.82 -0.63
N VAL A 60 -2.43 19.86 -1.32
CA VAL A 60 -2.02 18.46 -1.30
C VAL A 60 -0.84 18.23 -2.24
N ILE A 61 0.21 17.61 -1.73
CA ILE A 61 1.46 17.34 -2.46
C ILE A 61 1.67 15.86 -2.76
N GLY A 62 0.73 15.02 -2.35
CA GLY A 62 0.71 13.59 -2.58
C GLY A 62 -0.34 12.93 -1.68
N ALA A 63 -0.60 11.65 -1.93
CA ALA A 63 -1.44 10.83 -1.07
C ALA A 63 -0.70 9.52 -0.79
N ILE A 64 -0.75 9.07 0.46
CA ILE A 64 -0.32 7.74 0.87
C ILE A 64 -1.61 7.00 1.22
N ASP A 65 -1.81 5.84 0.60
CA ASP A 65 -2.99 5.03 0.87
C ASP A 65 -2.92 4.42 2.28
N GLY A 66 -4.08 4.34 2.91
CA GLY A 66 -4.22 3.84 4.27
C GLY A 66 -3.82 2.38 4.40
N THR A 67 -3.04 2.07 5.42
CA THR A 67 -2.78 0.67 5.78
C THR A 67 -3.84 0.19 6.76
N HIS A 68 -4.43 -0.97 6.49
CA HIS A 68 -5.40 -1.64 7.36
C HIS A 68 -4.81 -2.94 7.91
N VAL A 69 -4.89 -3.14 9.21
CA VAL A 69 -4.51 -4.39 9.90
C VAL A 69 -5.77 -5.13 10.29
N GLU A 70 -5.90 -6.38 9.82
CA GLU A 70 -7.03 -7.24 10.13
C GLU A 70 -7.08 -7.58 11.64
N ILE A 71 -8.27 -7.49 12.23
CA ILE A 71 -8.53 -7.82 13.64
C ILE A 71 -9.62 -8.90 13.73
N ARG A 72 -9.56 -9.71 14.78
CA ARG A 72 -10.53 -10.82 14.98
C ARG A 72 -11.95 -10.33 15.24
N SER A 73 -12.11 -9.24 15.97
CA SER A 73 -13.39 -8.62 16.29
C SER A 73 -13.18 -7.13 16.56
N PRO A 74 -14.05 -6.24 16.06
CA PRO A 74 -14.07 -4.85 16.51
C PRO A 74 -14.29 -4.79 18.02
N PRO A 75 -13.63 -3.85 18.74
CA PRO A 75 -14.10 -3.48 20.06
C PRO A 75 -15.51 -2.89 19.94
N ASN A 76 -16.43 -3.30 20.82
CA ASN A 76 -17.76 -2.68 21.00
C ASN A 76 -18.71 -2.71 19.79
N ASP A 77 -18.69 -3.76 18.96
CA ASP A 77 -19.55 -3.86 17.75
C ASP A 77 -19.42 -2.64 16.82
N ASP A 78 -18.22 -2.07 16.72
CA ASP A 78 -17.98 -0.97 15.80
C ASP A 78 -18.08 -1.45 14.35
N HIS A 79 -19.25 -1.22 13.74
CA HIS A 79 -19.51 -1.51 12.34
C HIS A 79 -18.54 -0.77 11.39
N GLN A 80 -17.90 0.33 11.83
CA GLN A 80 -16.89 1.06 11.06
C GLN A 80 -15.58 0.27 10.90
N ALA A 81 -15.32 -0.70 11.78
CA ALA A 81 -14.15 -1.56 11.66
C ALA A 81 -14.27 -2.53 10.48
N TYR A 82 -15.47 -2.79 9.96
CA TYR A 82 -15.64 -3.61 8.77
C TYR A 82 -15.37 -2.79 7.51
N ILE A 83 -14.27 -3.12 6.84
CA ILE A 83 -13.95 -2.48 5.55
C ILE A 83 -14.77 -3.10 4.42
N ARG A 84 -14.77 -2.45 3.25
CA ARG A 84 -15.44 -2.91 2.01
C ARG A 84 -15.15 -4.38 1.64
N LYS A 85 -14.05 -4.95 2.12
CA LYS A 85 -13.66 -6.36 1.89
C LYS A 85 -14.35 -7.38 2.82
N GLY A 86 -15.22 -6.93 3.73
CA GLY A 86 -16.06 -7.80 4.56
C GLY A 86 -15.37 -8.40 5.79
N TYR A 87 -14.22 -7.86 6.20
CA TYR A 87 -13.53 -8.26 7.43
C TYR A 87 -13.24 -7.04 8.32
N ALA A 88 -13.14 -7.28 9.62
CA ALA A 88 -12.81 -6.25 10.59
C ALA A 88 -11.32 -5.88 10.50
N SER A 89 -11.00 -4.60 10.45
CA SER A 89 -9.63 -4.09 10.41
C SER A 89 -9.52 -2.69 11.00
N ILE A 90 -8.34 -2.36 11.49
CA ILE A 90 -8.01 -1.02 12.03
C ILE A 90 -7.11 -0.30 11.03
N HIS A 91 -7.41 0.98 10.79
CA HIS A 91 -6.54 1.88 10.03
C HIS A 91 -5.36 2.31 10.90
N VAL A 92 -4.12 2.18 10.41
CA VAL A 92 -2.90 2.37 11.20
C VAL A 92 -2.00 3.52 10.70
N GLN A 93 -2.57 4.47 9.96
CA GLN A 93 -1.87 5.69 9.50
C GLN A 93 -2.10 6.88 10.44
#